data_AF-A0A529T630-F1
#
_entry.id   AF-A0A529T630-F1
#
_cell.length_a   1.000
_cell.length_b   1.000
_cell.length_c   1.000
_cell.angle_alpha   90.00
_cell.angle_beta   90.00
_cell.angle_gamma   90.00
#
_symmetry.space_group_name_H-M   'P 1'
#
loop_
_entity.id
_entity.type
_entity.pdbx_description
1 polymer ?
#
loop_
_entity_poly.entity_id
_entity_poly.type
_entity_poly.pdbx_seq_one_letter_code
_entity_poly.pdbx_strand_id
1 'polypeptide(L)'
;MKITDLRCAVIGKHPIVRVVTDEGLYGLGEVEYTKTYLKPFVLHFREALIGEDPTDVERVMLKIRQRGSFKPYGAAVSAIEHALWD
;
A
#
# COMPACT_ATOMS: atom_id res chain seq x y z
N MET A 1 -10.68 -3.29 -13.63
CA MET A 1 -10.35 -2.55 -12.42
C MET A 1 -8.94 -1.98 -12.47
N LYS A 2 -8.77 -0.72 -12.06
CA LYS A 2 -7.47 -0.03 -11.98
C LYS A 2 -7.33 0.69 -10.65
N ILE A 3 -6.12 0.69 -10.10
CA ILE A 3 -5.79 1.50 -8.93
C ILE A 3 -5.83 2.98 -9.31
N THR A 4 -6.64 3.76 -8.60
CA THR A 4 -6.75 5.22 -8.77
C THR A 4 -5.99 5.99 -7.70
N ASP A 5 -5.77 5.38 -6.54
CA ASP A 5 -5.11 6.05 -5.42
C ASP A 5 -4.51 5.07 -4.42
N LEU A 6 -3.40 5.50 -3.81
CA LEU A 6 -2.83 4.88 -2.62
C LEU A 6 -2.89 5.90 -1.47
N ARG A 7 -3.65 5.56 -0.43
CA ARG A 7 -3.84 6.44 0.74
C ARG A 7 -3.23 5.81 1.98
N CYS A 8 -2.82 6.67 2.91
CA CYS A 8 -2.44 6.25 4.24
C CYS A 8 -2.96 7.26 5.28
N ALA A 9 -3.74 6.76 6.23
CA ALA A 9 -4.24 7.49 7.38
C ALA A 9 -3.58 6.97 8.65
N VAL A 10 -3.27 7.85 9.60
CA VAL A 10 -2.83 7.43 10.93
C VAL A 10 -4.04 7.59 11.85
N ILE A 11 -4.61 6.46 12.28
CA ILE A 11 -5.77 6.41 13.17
C ILE A 11 -5.24 6.04 14.56
N GLY A 12 -5.39 6.97 15.51
CA GLY A 12 -4.68 6.88 16.79
C GLY A 12 -3.17 6.88 16.56
N LYS A 13 -2.51 5.72 16.78
CA LYS A 13 -1.08 5.52 16.51
C LYS A 13 -0.80 4.52 15.38
N HIS A 14 -1.85 4.04 14.70
CA HIS A 14 -1.77 2.95 13.73
C HIS A 14 -1.94 3.49 12.31
N PRO A 15 -0.94 3.35 11.43
CA PRO A 15 -1.09 3.62 10.01
C PRO A 15 -1.98 2.55 9.37
N ILE A 16 -3.01 3.01 8.66
CA ILE A 16 -3.88 2.20 7.83
C ILE A 16 -3.66 2.61 6.38
N VAL A 17 -3.32 1.64 5.54
CA VAL A 17 -3.15 1.78 4.09
C VAL A 17 -4.46 1.46 3.40
N ARG A 18 -4.78 2.21 2.34
CA ARG A 18 -5.94 1.93 1.49
C ARG A 18 -5.57 2.06 0.02
N VAL A 19 -5.82 1.01 -0.74
CA VAL A 19 -5.76 1.03 -2.21
C VAL A 19 -7.17 1.28 -2.71
N VAL A 20 -7.35 2.26 -3.60
CA VAL A 20 -8.67 2.64 -4.14
C VAL A 20 -8.70 2.33 -5.62
N THR A 21 -9.83 1.84 -6.13
CA THR A 21 -9.98 1.50 -7.55
C THR A 21 -10.97 2.41 -8.28
N ASP A 22 -10.96 2.35 -9.60
CA ASP A 22 -11.89 3.07 -10.49
C ASP A 22 -13.32 2.53 -10.45
N GLU A 23 -13.51 1.31 -9.95
CA GLU A 23 -14.81 0.66 -9.78
C GLU A 23 -15.44 0.96 -8.39
N GLY A 24 -14.81 1.82 -7.59
CA GLY A 24 -15.30 2.21 -6.26
C GLY A 24 -15.00 1.19 -5.15
N LEU A 25 -14.24 0.13 -5.45
CA LEU A 25 -13.74 -0.82 -4.47
C LEU A 25 -12.48 -0.27 -3.79
N TYR A 26 -12.18 -0.80 -2.61
CA TYR A 26 -10.94 -0.55 -1.91
C TYR A 26 -10.56 -1.75 -1.06
N GLY A 27 -9.25 -1.95 -0.90
CA GLY A 27 -8.69 -2.88 0.08
C GLY A 27 -7.91 -2.13 1.14
N LEU A 28 -7.87 -2.69 2.35
CA LEU A 28 -7.18 -2.14 3.52
C LEU A 28 -5.98 -2.99 3.91
N GLY A 29 -4.93 -2.29 4.34
CA GLY A 29 -3.70 -2.92 4.78
C GLY A 29 -3.20 -2.29 6.07
N GLU A 30 -2.82 -3.14 7.02
CA GLU A 30 -2.23 -2.73 8.28
C GLU A 30 -0.78 -3.16 8.39
N VAL A 31 -0.05 -2.46 9.26
CA VAL A 31 1.30 -2.85 9.69
C VAL A 31 1.27 -3.56 11.02
N GLU A 32 2.28 -4.40 11.23
CA GLU A 32 2.38 -5.33 12.36
C GLU A 32 2.37 -4.65 13.73
N TYR A 33 2.74 -3.36 13.80
CA TYR A 33 2.77 -2.58 15.03
C TYR A 33 2.71 -1.08 14.75
N THR A 34 2.40 -0.29 15.79
CA THR A 34 2.41 1.18 15.81
C THR A 34 3.67 1.77 15.16
N LYS A 35 3.48 2.50 14.05
CA LYS A 35 4.54 3.24 13.33
C LYS A 35 4.01 4.57 12.82
N THR A 36 3.79 5.55 13.70
CA THR A 36 3.20 6.86 13.34
C THR A 36 3.93 7.60 12.22
N TYR A 37 5.21 7.30 12.01
CA TYR A 37 6.06 7.88 10.96
C TYR A 37 5.97 7.18 9.60
N LEU A 38 5.17 6.11 9.44
CA LEU A 38 5.19 5.25 8.25
C LEU A 38 4.54 5.91 7.02
N LYS A 39 3.56 6.79 7.22
CA LYS A 39 2.77 7.42 6.16
C LYS A 39 3.57 7.88 4.92
N PRO A 40 4.66 8.68 5.06
CA PRO A 40 5.46 9.08 3.89
C PRO A 40 6.09 7.91 3.13
N PHE A 41 6.45 6.82 3.81
CA PHE A 41 7.04 5.63 3.19
C PHE A 41 6.02 4.81 2.39
N VAL A 42 4.76 4.78 2.83
CA VAL A 42 3.66 4.20 2.03
C VAL A 42 3.43 5.05 0.79
N LEU A 43 3.27 6.37 0.96
CA LEU A 43 2.93 7.28 -0.13
C LEU A 43 4.06 7.41 -1.17
N HIS A 44 5.30 7.10 -0.81
CA HIS A 44 6.43 7.01 -1.74
C HIS A 44 6.15 6.07 -2.93
N PHE A 45 5.33 5.04 -2.73
CA PHE A 45 5.01 4.04 -3.76
C PHE A 45 3.82 4.41 -4.65
N ARG A 46 3.04 5.44 -4.28
CA ARG A 46 1.76 5.77 -4.91
C ARG A 46 1.83 5.82 -6.44
N GLU A 47 2.74 6.61 -6.99
CA GLU A 47 2.84 6.82 -8.44
C GLU A 47 3.22 5.55 -9.21
N ALA A 48 3.89 4.58 -8.57
CA ALA A 48 4.24 3.32 -9.20
C ALA A 48 3.05 2.37 -9.35
N LEU A 49 1.98 2.58 -8.57
CA LEU A 49 0.81 1.70 -8.50
C LEU A 49 -0.40 2.24 -9.27
N ILE A 50 -0.50 3.55 -9.47
CA ILE A 50 -1.64 4.15 -10.18
C ILE A 50 -1.74 3.57 -11.59
N GLY A 51 -2.94 3.14 -11.98
CA GLY A 51 -3.25 2.57 -13.28
C GLY A 51 -3.03 1.07 -13.39
N GLU A 52 -2.40 0.43 -12.40
CA GLU A 52 -2.24 -1.02 -12.39
C GLU A 52 -3.55 -1.74 -12.07
N ASP A 53 -3.68 -2.97 -12.55
CA ASP A 53 -4.79 -3.86 -12.18
C ASP A 53 -4.54 -4.44 -10.78
N PRO A 54 -5.36 -4.12 -9.76
CA PRO A 54 -5.12 -4.60 -8.40
C PRO A 54 -5.33 -6.11 -8.24
N THR A 55 -5.92 -6.81 -9.22
CA THR A 55 -6.11 -8.27 -9.17
C THR A 55 -4.86 -9.06 -9.57
N ASP A 56 -3.93 -8.46 -10.31
CA ASP A 56 -2.62 -9.06 -10.63
C ASP A 56 -1.59 -8.67 -9.56
N VAL A 57 -1.80 -9.17 -8.34
CA VAL A 57 -1.04 -8.75 -7.13
C VAL A 57 0.47 -8.92 -7.33
N GLU A 58 0.93 -10.03 -7.90
CA GLU A 58 2.36 -10.26 -8.11
C GLU A 58 2.96 -9.21 -9.05
N ARG A 59 2.28 -8.86 -10.16
CA ARG A 59 2.75 -7.82 -11.09
C ARG A 59 2.82 -6.45 -10.41
N VAL A 60 1.82 -6.09 -9.61
CA VAL A 60 1.82 -4.84 -8.85
C VAL A 60 2.99 -4.83 -7.85
N MET A 61 3.19 -5.93 -7.13
CA MET A 61 4.23 -6.06 -6.13
C MET A 61 5.63 -6.01 -6.72
N LEU A 62 5.88 -6.59 -7.90
CA LEU A 62 7.17 -6.52 -8.59
C LEU A 62 7.63 -5.08 -8.87
N LYS A 63 6.72 -4.09 -8.91
CA LYS A 63 7.09 -2.68 -9.08
C LYS A 63 7.70 -2.04 -7.85
N ILE A 64 7.40 -2.55 -6.65
CA ILE A 64 7.78 -1.92 -5.38
C ILE A 64 8.63 -2.82 -4.47
N ARG A 65 8.57 -4.15 -4.63
CA ARG A 65 9.20 -5.14 -3.74
C ARG A 65 10.72 -4.99 -3.66
N GLN A 66 11.37 -4.62 -4.74
CA GLN A 66 12.81 -4.33 -4.81
C GLN A 66 13.26 -3.17 -3.91
N ARG A 67 12.32 -2.29 -3.52
CA ARG A 67 12.55 -1.18 -2.58
C ARG A 67 12.18 -1.55 -1.14
N GLY A 68 11.57 -2.71 -0.92
CA GLY A 68 11.02 -3.17 0.37
C GLY A 68 11.99 -3.95 1.27
N SER A 69 13.27 -4.05 0.94
CA SER A 69 14.21 -4.96 1.63
C SER A 69 14.48 -4.59 3.11
N PHE A 70 14.48 -3.30 3.46
CA PHE A 70 14.77 -2.83 4.82
C PHE A 70 13.62 -2.00 5.42
N LYS A 71 13.54 -1.98 6.76
CA LYS A 71 12.61 -1.07 7.45
C LYS A 71 13.05 0.39 7.22
N PRO A 72 12.11 1.33 7.02
CA PRO A 72 10.65 1.14 7.12
C PRO A 72 9.94 0.74 5.82
N TYR A 73 10.63 0.70 4.68
CA TYR A 73 10.02 0.40 3.38
C TYR A 73 9.42 -1.01 3.31
N GLY A 74 10.02 -2.01 3.95
CA GLY A 74 9.45 -3.35 4.00
C GLY A 74 8.08 -3.43 4.67
N ALA A 75 7.88 -2.67 5.75
CA ALA A 75 6.57 -2.58 6.40
C ALA A 75 5.53 -1.87 5.52
N ALA A 76 5.97 -0.85 4.77
CA ALA A 76 5.11 -0.15 3.82
C ALA A 76 4.69 -1.05 2.65
N VAL A 77 5.64 -1.79 2.07
CA VAL A 77 5.39 -2.74 0.97
C VAL A 77 4.46 -3.87 1.42
N SER A 78 4.67 -4.45 2.61
CA SER A 78 3.79 -5.48 3.15
C SER A 78 2.37 -4.98 3.42
N ALA A 79 2.20 -3.76 3.96
CA ALA A 79 0.87 -3.20 4.15
C ALA A 79 0.16 -2.91 2.83
N ILE A 80 0.89 -2.51 1.78
CA ILE A 80 0.33 -2.38 0.43
C ILE A 80 -0.12 -3.75 -0.10
N GLU A 81 0.68 -4.79 0.09
CA GLU A 81 0.34 -6.16 -0.33
C GLU A 81 -0.94 -6.66 0.36
N HIS A 82 -1.08 -6.43 1.67
CA HIS A 82 -2.32 -6.75 2.39
C HIS A 82 -3.53 -6.02 1.79
N ALA A 83 -3.39 -4.74 1.48
CA ALA A 83 -4.45 -3.94 0.86
C ALA A 83 -4.79 -4.33 -0.59
N LEU A 84 -3.97 -5.12 -1.26
CA LEU A 84 -4.27 -5.68 -2.58
C LEU A 84 -5.00 -7.03 -2.48
N TRP A 85 -4.83 -7.74 -1.37
CA TRP A 85 -5.49 -9.03 -1.11
C TRP A 85 -6.86 -8.92 -0.43
N ASP A 86 -7.11 -7.81 0.28
CA ASP A 86 -8.43 -7.44 0.81
C ASP A 86 -9.38 -6.98 -0.32
#